data_AF-A0A2E4S801-F1
#
_entry.id   AF-A0A2E4S801-F1
#
_cell.length_a   1.000
_cell.length_b   1.000
_cell.length_c   1.000
_cell.angle_alpha   90.00
_cell.angle_beta   90.00
_cell.angle_gamma   90.00
#
_symmetry.space_group_name_H-M   'P 1'
#
loop_
_entity.id
_entity.type
_entity.pdbx_description
1 polymer ?
#
loop_
_entity_poly.entity_id
_entity_poly.type
_entity_poly.pdbx_seq_one_letter_code
_entity_poly.pdbx_strand_id
1 'polypeptide(L)'
;MNKFLLDIVEKELKVFYFKAFKRRSKSLETLELIKECYLDQIDLFNNYLEKLFKSFKENKSKSLLVEDLIKFKNYEGCNKKIMKSIVSEIKKIDESVDFDSDETKDLFEFDD
;
A
#
# COMPACT_ATOMS: atom_id res chain seq x y z
N MET A 1 -9.65 7.79 6.83
CA MET A 1 -8.33 7.11 6.87
C MET A 1 -7.30 8.00 7.56
N ASN A 2 -6.25 7.45 8.19
CA ASN A 2 -5.24 8.25 8.89
C ASN A 2 -4.38 9.05 7.90
N LYS A 3 -4.21 10.36 8.13
CA LYS A 3 -3.38 11.24 7.31
C LYS A 3 -1.93 10.76 7.19
N PHE A 4 -1.38 10.17 8.25
CA PHE A 4 -0.02 9.65 8.25
C PHE A 4 0.17 8.51 7.23
N LEU A 5 -0.80 7.59 7.14
CA LEU A 5 -0.74 6.49 6.18
C LEU A 5 -0.89 6.99 4.74
N LEU A 6 -1.79 7.95 4.52
CA LEU A 6 -1.96 8.62 3.22
C LEU A 6 -0.64 9.25 2.74
N ASP A 7 0.00 10.04 3.60
CA ASP A 7 1.26 10.71 3.28
C ASP A 7 2.37 9.71 2.92
N ILE A 8 2.41 8.53 3.57
CA ILE A 8 3.37 7.47 3.25
C ILE A 8 3.06 6.83 1.90
N VAL A 9 1.80 6.48 1.64
CA VAL A 9 1.36 5.89 0.37
C VAL A 9 1.70 6.82 -0.79
N GLU A 10 1.31 8.10 -0.70
CA GLU A 10 1.60 9.08 -1.74
C GLU A 10 3.11 9.23 -1.98
N LYS A 11 3.90 9.34 -0.90
CA LYS A 11 5.34 9.50 -1.01
C LYS A 11 6.01 8.29 -1.67
N GLU A 12 5.63 7.08 -1.28
CA GLU A 12 6.24 5.86 -1.80
C GLU A 12 5.80 5.56 -3.24
N LEU A 13 4.52 5.77 -3.58
CA LEU A 13 4.05 5.68 -4.97
C LEU A 13 4.71 6.74 -5.86
N LYS A 14 4.91 7.96 -5.36
CA LYS A 14 5.63 9.00 -6.10
C LYS A 14 7.07 8.58 -6.36
N VAL A 15 7.74 7.95 -5.40
CA VAL A 15 9.07 7.40 -5.63
C VAL A 15 9.00 6.32 -6.70
N PHE A 16 8.07 5.37 -6.61
CA PHE A 16 7.92 4.28 -7.58
C PHE A 16 7.73 4.79 -9.02
N TYR A 17 6.68 5.58 -9.28
CA TYR A 17 6.33 6.04 -10.63
C TYR A 17 7.37 7.00 -11.23
N PHE A 18 7.97 7.87 -10.41
CA PHE A 18 8.90 8.90 -10.91
C PHE A 18 10.38 8.49 -10.83
N LYS A 19 10.74 7.33 -10.25
CA LYS A 19 12.14 6.82 -10.19
C LYS A 19 12.77 6.75 -11.58
N ALA A 20 12.01 6.34 -12.59
CA ALA A 20 12.47 6.20 -13.97
C ALA A 20 12.60 7.53 -14.74
N PHE A 21 11.98 8.62 -14.25
CA PHE A 21 12.06 9.94 -14.91
C PHE A 21 13.35 10.70 -14.64
N LYS A 22 13.98 10.48 -13.49
CA LYS A 22 15.21 11.20 -13.12
C LYS A 22 16.39 10.95 -14.07
N ARG A 23 16.32 9.96 -14.96
CA ARG A 23 17.48 9.46 -15.72
C ARG A 23 17.40 9.61 -17.25
N ARG A 24 16.29 10.07 -17.86
CA ARG A 24 16.20 10.14 -19.34
C ARG A 24 15.42 11.34 -19.86
N SER A 25 15.81 11.79 -21.06
CA SER A 25 15.16 12.78 -21.93
C SER A 25 13.75 12.32 -22.36
N LYS A 26 12.81 12.22 -21.43
CA LYS A 26 11.42 11.80 -21.70
C LYS A 26 10.57 13.00 -22.16
N SER A 27 9.60 12.76 -23.04
CA SER A 27 8.67 13.78 -23.53
C SER A 27 7.72 14.26 -22.41
N LEU A 28 7.17 15.47 -22.57
CA LEU A 28 6.11 16.01 -21.71
C LEU A 28 4.91 15.06 -21.63
N GLU A 29 4.52 14.47 -22.76
CA GLU A 29 3.42 13.49 -22.86
C GLU A 29 3.66 12.25 -21.98
N THR A 30 4.90 11.72 -21.96
CA THR A 30 5.21 10.57 -21.08
C THR A 30 5.06 10.96 -19.60
N LEU A 31 5.41 12.20 -19.26
CA LEU A 31 5.31 12.71 -17.88
C LEU A 31 3.86 12.88 -17.45
N GLU A 32 2.99 13.32 -18.36
CA GLU A 32 1.55 13.43 -18.13
C GLU A 32 0.92 12.06 -17.89
N LEU A 33 1.19 11.08 -18.75
CA LEU A 33 0.69 9.71 -18.57
C LEU A 33 1.11 9.11 -17.22
N ILE A 34 2.36 9.31 -16.80
CA ILE A 34 2.82 8.77 -15.52
C ILE A 34 2.21 9.51 -14.32
N LYS A 35 1.91 10.81 -14.46
CA LYS A 35 1.14 11.52 -13.43
C LYS A 35 -0.28 10.97 -13.33
N GLU A 36 -0.93 10.68 -14.45
CA GLU A 36 -2.26 10.06 -14.47
C GLU A 36 -2.23 8.69 -13.77
N CYS A 37 -1.31 7.80 -14.18
CA CYS A 37 -1.17 6.49 -13.52
C CYS A 37 -0.88 6.61 -12.01
N TYR A 38 -0.03 7.57 -11.61
CA TYR A 38 0.26 7.81 -10.20
C TYR A 38 -0.98 8.25 -9.41
N LEU A 39 -1.81 9.13 -9.97
CA LEU A 39 -3.04 9.58 -9.32
C LEU A 39 -4.08 8.46 -9.23
N ASP A 40 -4.28 7.72 -10.31
CA ASP A 40 -5.17 6.56 -10.34
C ASP A 40 -4.76 5.51 -9.31
N GLN A 41 -3.46 5.28 -9.15
CA GLN A 41 -2.95 4.32 -8.17
C GLN A 41 -3.13 4.80 -6.73
N ILE A 42 -3.01 6.10 -6.46
CA ILE A 42 -3.34 6.67 -5.15
C ILE A 42 -4.82 6.43 -4.83
N ASP A 43 -5.71 6.73 -5.77
CA ASP A 43 -7.15 6.55 -5.56
C ASP A 43 -7.50 5.08 -5.35
N LEU A 44 -6.88 4.17 -6.10
CA LEU A 44 -7.01 2.72 -5.89
C LEU A 44 -6.59 2.31 -4.48
N PHE A 45 -5.41 2.74 -4.03
CA PHE A 45 -4.88 2.41 -2.71
C PHE A 45 -5.79 2.96 -1.62
N ASN A 46 -6.23 4.21 -1.75
CA ASN A 46 -7.06 4.86 -0.76
C ASN A 46 -8.42 4.17 -0.60
N ASN A 47 -9.09 3.89 -1.72
CA ASN A 47 -10.36 3.19 -1.73
C ASN A 47 -10.26 1.78 -1.16
N TYR A 48 -9.18 1.06 -1.48
CA TYR A 48 -8.95 -0.28 -0.98
C TYR A 48 -8.70 -0.27 0.53
N LEU A 49 -7.80 0.59 1.00
CA LEU A 49 -7.44 0.68 2.42
C LEU A 49 -8.62 1.12 3.28
N GLU A 50 -9.44 2.05 2.81
CA GLU A 50 -10.65 2.45 3.52
C GLU A 50 -11.61 1.26 3.72
N LYS A 51 -11.83 0.46 2.67
CA LYS A 51 -12.64 -0.76 2.74
C LYS A 51 -12.03 -1.80 3.67
N LEU A 52 -10.72 -2.04 3.57
CA LEU A 52 -9.99 -2.98 4.43
C LEU A 52 -10.12 -2.61 5.90
N PHE A 53 -9.85 -1.35 6.27
CA PHE A 53 -9.96 -0.90 7.65
C PHE A 53 -11.39 -0.94 8.17
N LYS A 54 -12.37 -0.60 7.34
CA LYS A 54 -13.79 -0.69 7.72
C LYS A 54 -14.19 -2.14 7.98
N SER A 55 -13.88 -3.04 7.05
CA SER A 55 -14.16 -4.48 7.18
C SER A 55 -13.47 -5.07 8.41
N PHE A 56 -12.20 -4.72 8.65
CA PHE A 56 -11.46 -5.22 9.80
C PHE A 56 -12.06 -4.75 11.13
N LYS A 57 -12.51 -3.49 11.22
CA LYS A 57 -13.20 -2.97 12.41
C LYS A 57 -14.53 -3.67 12.69
N GLU A 58 -15.26 -4.03 11.65
CA GLU A 58 -16.58 -4.68 11.76
C GLU A 58 -16.45 -6.18 12.08
N ASN A 59 -15.57 -6.89 11.38
CA ASN A 59 -15.49 -8.35 11.43
C ASN A 59 -14.40 -8.89 12.37
N LYS A 60 -13.35 -8.10 12.65
CA LYS A 60 -12.15 -8.49 13.41
C LYS A 60 -11.53 -9.84 13.01
N SER A 61 -11.75 -10.27 11.78
CA SER A 61 -11.26 -11.56 11.29
C SER A 61 -9.82 -11.44 10.79
N LYS A 62 -8.90 -12.16 11.44
CA LYS A 62 -7.48 -12.22 11.03
C LYS A 62 -7.32 -12.86 9.65
N SER A 63 -8.05 -13.94 9.36
CA SER A 63 -7.91 -14.65 8.08
C SER A 63 -8.30 -13.77 6.90
N LEU A 64 -9.46 -13.09 6.98
CA LEU A 64 -9.92 -12.16 5.94
C LEU A 64 -8.94 -11.01 5.75
N LEU A 65 -8.42 -10.47 6.87
CA LEU A 65 -7.44 -9.41 6.82
C LEU A 65 -6.16 -9.84 6.09
N VAL A 66 -5.63 -11.03 6.40
CA VAL A 66 -4.42 -11.54 5.74
C VAL A 66 -4.67 -11.76 4.25
N GLU A 67 -5.81 -12.33 3.85
CA GLU A 67 -6.18 -12.49 2.45
C GLU A 67 -6.24 -11.14 1.71
N ASP A 68 -6.80 -10.11 2.34
CA ASP A 68 -6.87 -8.77 1.76
C ASP A 68 -5.49 -8.12 1.66
N LEU A 69 -4.61 -8.32 2.64
CA LEU A 69 -3.23 -7.83 2.58
C LEU A 69 -2.41 -8.55 1.50
N ILE A 70 -2.63 -9.85 1.27
CA ILE A 70 -2.02 -10.60 0.16
C ILE A 70 -2.48 -10.04 -1.18
N LYS A 71 -3.77 -9.75 -1.35
CA LYS A 71 -4.29 -9.10 -2.57
C LYS A 71 -3.67 -7.73 -2.77
N PHE A 72 -3.61 -6.93 -1.71
CA PHE A 72 -3.02 -5.59 -1.73
C PHE A 72 -1.53 -5.59 -2.09
N LYS A 73 -0.77 -6.59 -1.60
CA LYS A 73 0.65 -6.76 -1.94
C LYS A 73 0.89 -6.79 -3.45
N ASN A 74 -0.03 -7.38 -4.21
CA ASN A 74 0.09 -7.54 -5.66
C ASN A 74 -0.24 -6.26 -6.45
N TYR A 75 -0.64 -5.17 -5.80
CA TYR A 75 -0.86 -3.91 -6.48
C TYR A 75 0.45 -3.25 -6.90
N GLU A 76 0.46 -2.67 -8.09
CA GLU A 76 1.60 -1.93 -8.62
C GLU A 76 2.02 -0.83 -7.63
N GLY A 77 3.33 -0.71 -7.39
CA GLY A 77 3.89 0.28 -6.46
C GLY A 77 3.72 -0.05 -4.97
N CYS A 78 3.03 -1.15 -4.61
CA CYS A 78 3.05 -1.64 -3.24
C CYS A 78 4.47 -2.07 -2.88
N ASN A 79 4.92 -1.67 -1.68
CA ASN A 79 6.25 -1.99 -1.20
C ASN A 79 6.26 -2.24 0.31
N LYS A 80 7.41 -2.71 0.81
CA LYS A 80 7.60 -3.06 2.22
C LYS A 80 7.26 -1.93 3.19
N LYS A 81 7.52 -0.67 2.85
CA LYS A 81 7.21 0.46 3.73
C LYS A 81 5.71 0.74 3.80
N ILE A 82 5.02 0.67 2.66
CA ILE A 82 3.56 0.79 2.63
C ILE A 82 2.94 -0.34 3.47
N MET A 83 3.36 -1.59 3.24
CA MET A 83 2.84 -2.75 3.98
C MET A 83 3.06 -2.62 5.49
N LYS A 84 4.28 -2.26 5.92
CA LYS A 84 4.59 -2.02 7.34
C LYS A 84 3.72 -0.92 7.96
N SER A 85 3.43 0.13 7.20
CA SER A 85 2.62 1.25 7.66
C SER A 85 1.16 0.85 7.84
N ILE A 86 0.61 0.05 6.92
CA ILE A 86 -0.74 -0.52 7.03
C ILE A 86 -0.83 -1.42 8.27
N VAL A 87 0.13 -2.34 8.43
CA VAL A 87 0.18 -3.23 9.60
C VAL A 87 0.27 -2.45 10.91
N SER A 88 1.06 -1.37 10.95
CA SER A 88 1.11 -0.50 12.13
C SER A 88 -0.24 0.15 12.45
N GLU A 89 -0.99 0.57 11.44
CA GLU A 89 -2.35 1.13 11.66
C GLU A 89 -3.35 0.06 12.08
N ILE A 90 -3.22 -1.17 11.58
CA ILE A 90 -4.03 -2.31 12.04
C ILE A 90 -3.74 -2.61 13.52
N LYS A 91 -2.46 -2.69 13.91
CA LYS A 91 -2.07 -2.93 15.31
C LYS A 91 -2.60 -1.85 16.27
N LYS A 92 -2.80 -0.61 15.80
CA LYS A 92 -3.46 0.45 16.60
C LYS A 92 -4.96 0.22 16.80
N ILE A 93 -5.61 -0.52 15.89
CA ILE A 93 -7.03 -0.89 16.01
C ILE A 93 -7.17 -2.11 16.92
N ASP A 94 -6.28 -3.09 16.74
CA ASP A 94 -6.24 -4.32 17.54
C ASP A 94 -4.80 -4.80 17.71
N GLU A 95 -4.25 -4.59 18.90
CA GLU A 95 -2.86 -4.95 19.24
C GLU A 95 -2.63 -6.46 19.30
N SER A 96 -3.70 -7.26 19.39
CA SER A 96 -3.61 -8.72 19.45
C SER A 96 -3.31 -9.36 18.09
N VAL A 97 -3.40 -8.60 17.00
CA VAL A 97 -3.10 -9.12 15.65
C VAL A 97 -1.61 -9.35 15.49
N ASP A 98 -1.24 -10.62 15.50
CA ASP A 98 0.12 -11.07 15.26
C ASP A 98 0.45 -11.14 13.76
N PHE A 99 1.48 -10.39 13.37
CA PHE A 99 2.07 -10.32 12.03
C PHE A 99 3.54 -10.80 12.01
N ASP A 100 4.00 -11.38 13.12
CA ASP A 100 5.35 -11.91 13.26
C ASP A 100 5.38 -13.44 13.05
N SER A 101 4.23 -14.05 12.74
CA SER A 101 4.09 -15.46 12.41
C SER A 101 4.60 -15.79 10.99
N ASP A 102 5.01 -17.05 10.78
CA ASP A 102 5.46 -17.55 9.47
C ASP A 102 4.42 -17.34 8.37
N GLU A 103 3.13 -17.44 8.69
CA GLU A 103 2.00 -17.20 7.75
C GLU A 103 1.96 -15.78 7.18
N THR A 104 2.60 -14.82 7.86
CA THR A 104 2.58 -13.40 7.49
C THR A 104 3.93 -12.88 7.01
N LYS A 105 4.98 -13.71 7.06
CA LYS A 105 6.32 -13.34 6.56
C LYS A 105 6.28 -12.89 5.11
N ASP A 106 5.56 -13.63 4.28
CA ASP A 106 5.41 -13.36 2.85
C ASP A 106 4.85 -11.96 2.57
N LEU A 107 4.08 -11.36 3.48
CA LEU A 107 3.55 -9.99 3.31
C LEU A 107 4.68 -8.95 3.22
N PHE A 108 5.85 -9.24 3.80
CA PHE A 108 6.98 -8.30 3.89
C PHE A 108 8.13 -8.62 2.95
N GLU A 109 7.98 -9.64 2.12
CA GLU A 109 8.91 -10.03 1.07
C GLU A 109 8.50 -9.38 -0.25
N PHE A 110 9.33 -8.46 -0.75
CA PHE A 110 9.12 -7.76 -2.02
C PHE A 110 10.37 -7.96 -2.88
N ASP A 111 10.18 -8.17 -4.17
CA ASP A 111 11.28 -8.22 -5.13
C ASP A 111 11.92 -6.81 -5.26
N ASP A 112 13.25 -6.75 -5.23
CA ASP A 112 14.06 -5.51 -5.30
C ASP A 112 14.22 -4.96 -6.73
#